data_AF-A0A0C1RQT7-F1
#
_entry.id   AF-A0A0C1RQT7-F1
#
_cell.length_a   1.000
_cell.length_b   1.000
_cell.length_c   1.000
_cell.angle_alpha   90.00
_cell.angle_beta   90.00
_cell.angle_gamma   90.00
#
_symmetry.space_group_name_H-M   'P 1'
#
loop_
_entity.id
_entity.type
_entity.pdbx_description
1 polymer ?
#
loop_
_entity_poly.entity_id
_entity_poly.type
_entity_poly.pdbx_seq_one_letter_code
_entity_poly.pdbx_strand_id
1 'polypeptide(L)'
;AFSRELLLKLPLKNNSDDFVFDNQMLAQVVWFGYTIAEVSCPTSYFAEASSINLSRSIKYGFGCLNTALTFRLAKMKLIKNRLFPVQE
;
A
#
# COMPACT_ATOMS: atom_id res chain seq x y z
N ALA A 1 -13.89 2.07 -2.53
CA ALA A 1 -13.92 3.42 -3.17
C ALA A 1 -13.10 4.38 -2.32
N PHE A 2 -12.52 5.42 -2.91
CA PHE A 2 -11.70 6.42 -2.20
C PHE A 2 -12.31 7.82 -2.34
N SER A 3 -12.21 8.65 -1.30
CA SER A 3 -12.59 10.05 -1.43
C SER A 3 -11.53 10.82 -2.23
N ARG A 4 -11.94 11.89 -2.91
CA ARG A 4 -11.03 12.77 -3.65
C ARG A 4 -9.96 13.37 -2.73
N GLU A 5 -10.39 13.83 -1.54
CA GLU A 5 -9.50 14.42 -0.54
C GLU A 5 -8.36 13.47 -0.15
N LEU A 6 -8.69 12.20 0.12
CA LEU A 6 -7.71 11.19 0.45
C LEU A 6 -6.69 11.03 -0.70
N LEU A 7 -7.17 10.86 -1.94
CA LEU A 7 -6.29 10.65 -3.10
C LEU A 7 -5.35 11.82 -3.35
N LEU A 8 -5.78 13.06 -3.09
CA LEU A 8 -4.93 14.25 -3.22
C LEU A 8 -3.88 14.36 -2.11
N LYS A 9 -4.11 13.74 -0.94
CA LYS A 9 -3.19 13.76 0.20
C LYS A 9 -2.13 12.66 0.13
N LEU A 10 -2.45 11.52 -0.49
CA LEU A 10 -1.54 10.39 -0.59
C LEU A 10 -0.35 10.70 -1.54
N PRO A 11 0.90 10.38 -1.15
CA PRO A 11 2.07 10.60 -2.00
C PRO A 11 2.21 9.49 -3.08
N LEU A 12 1.16 9.29 -3.88
CA LEU A 12 1.04 8.16 -4.82
C LEU A 12 2.18 8.11 -5.85
N LYS A 13 2.79 9.26 -6.19
CA LYS A 13 3.95 9.34 -7.10
C LYS A 13 5.20 8.63 -6.59
N ASN A 14 5.28 8.38 -5.28
CA ASN A 14 6.41 7.68 -4.67
C ASN A 14 6.18 6.17 -4.59
N ASN A 15 4.99 5.69 -4.92
CA ASN A 15 4.67 4.27 -4.87
C ASN A 15 5.27 3.53 -6.07
N SER A 16 5.41 2.23 -5.92
CA SER A 16 5.88 1.35 -7.00
C SER A 16 4.81 1.22 -8.08
N ASP A 17 5.22 1.13 -9.35
CA ASP A 17 4.32 0.74 -10.46
C ASP A 17 4.14 -0.80 -10.58
N ASP A 18 4.44 -1.55 -9.51
CA ASP A 18 4.40 -3.01 -9.46
C ASP A 18 3.34 -3.45 -8.42
N PHE A 19 3.11 -4.76 -8.28
CA PHE A 19 2.04 -5.32 -7.44
C PHE A 19 1.99 -4.83 -5.99
N VAL A 20 3.10 -4.34 -5.42
CA VAL A 20 3.16 -3.83 -4.03
C VAL A 20 2.48 -2.45 -3.84
N PHE A 21 2.06 -1.81 -4.93
CA PHE A 21 1.41 -0.49 -4.91
C PHE A 21 0.24 -0.42 -3.92
N ASP A 22 -0.63 -1.43 -3.93
CA ASP A 22 -1.83 -1.50 -3.10
C ASP A 22 -1.48 -1.48 -1.61
N ASN A 23 -0.51 -2.28 -1.19
CA ASN A 23 -0.05 -2.36 0.18
C ASN A 23 0.62 -1.05 0.63
N GLN A 24 1.40 -0.40 -0.24
CA GLN A 24 1.95 0.93 0.02
C GLN A 24 0.84 1.97 0.23
N MET A 25 -0.16 1.95 -0.65
CA MET A 25 -1.30 2.86 -0.56
C MET A 25 -2.11 2.62 0.73
N LEU A 26 -2.45 1.38 1.06
CA LEU A 26 -3.18 1.06 2.30
C LEU A 26 -2.40 1.49 3.55
N ALA A 27 -1.08 1.23 3.59
CA ALA A 27 -0.23 1.69 4.69
C ALA A 27 -0.21 3.23 4.80
N GLN A 28 -0.24 3.95 3.68
CA GLN A 28 -0.33 5.41 3.66
C GLN A 28 -1.70 5.93 4.14
N VAL A 29 -2.80 5.27 3.77
CA VAL A 29 -4.15 5.60 4.27
C VAL A 29 -4.15 5.53 5.80
N VAL A 30 -3.60 4.45 6.37
CA VAL A 30 -3.41 4.30 7.82
C VAL A 30 -2.45 5.35 8.39
N TRP A 31 -1.36 5.67 7.68
CA TRP A 31 -0.38 6.67 8.11
C TRP A 31 -1.01 8.05 8.34
N PHE A 32 -1.94 8.45 7.46
CA PHE A 32 -2.69 9.69 7.54
C PHE A 32 -3.91 9.63 8.48
N GLY A 33 -4.10 8.53 9.20
CA GLY A 33 -5.14 8.39 10.22
C GLY A 33 -6.55 8.14 9.68
N TYR A 34 -6.68 7.74 8.40
CA TYR A 34 -7.97 7.38 7.83
C TYR A 34 -8.37 5.95 8.20
N THR A 35 -9.68 5.71 8.28
CA THR A 35 -10.25 4.38 8.52
C THR A 35 -10.46 3.65 7.21
N ILE A 36 -10.10 2.36 7.18
CA ILE A 36 -10.37 1.45 6.07
C ILE A 36 -11.54 0.57 6.50
N ALA A 37 -12.54 0.43 5.62
CA ALA A 37 -13.66 -0.49 5.78
C ALA A 37 -13.67 -1.50 4.62
N GLU A 38 -13.98 -2.75 4.94
CA GLU A 38 -14.15 -3.81 3.95
C GLU A 38 -15.62 -3.93 3.55
N VAL A 39 -15.87 -4.16 2.26
CA VAL A 39 -17.18 -4.52 1.74
C VAL A 39 -17.03 -5.82 0.99
N SER A 40 -17.74 -6.86 1.41
CA SER A 40 -17.65 -8.18 0.79
C SER A 40 -18.17 -8.12 -0.65
N CYS A 41 -17.39 -8.69 -1.57
CA CYS A 41 -17.73 -8.83 -2.99
C CYS A 41 -17.37 -10.25 -3.42
N PRO A 42 -18.27 -11.00 -4.10
CA PRO A 42 -17.96 -12.36 -4.55
C PRO A 42 -16.85 -12.34 -5.60
N THR A 43 -15.73 -12.99 -5.29
CA THR A 43 -14.60 -13.14 -6.21
C THR A 43 -14.96 -14.10 -7.32
N SER A 44 -14.82 -13.67 -8.57
CA SER A 44 -14.98 -14.52 -9.76
C SER A 44 -13.62 -14.91 -10.31
N TYR A 45 -13.34 -16.21 -10.35
CA TYR A 45 -12.15 -16.77 -10.99
C TYR A 45 -12.52 -17.27 -12.38
N PHE A 46 -11.82 -16.78 -13.39
CA PHE A 46 -11.99 -17.16 -14.80
C PHE A 46 -10.60 -17.33 -15.43
N ALA A 47 -10.49 -18.11 -16.51
CA ALA A 47 -9.21 -18.50 -17.07
C ALA A 47 -8.41 -17.31 -17.62
N GLU A 48 -9.11 -16.25 -18.03
CA GLU A 48 -8.55 -15.00 -18.55
C GLU A 48 -8.16 -14.02 -17.42
N ALA A 49 -8.40 -14.37 -16.16
CA ALA A 49 -8.04 -13.53 -15.03
C ALA A 49 -6.51 -13.48 -14.86
N SER A 50 -5.98 -12.28 -14.64
CA SER A 50 -4.56 -12.09 -14.42
C SER A 50 -4.11 -12.84 -13.15
N SER A 51 -3.08 -13.67 -13.29
CA SER A 51 -2.46 -14.42 -12.18
C SER A 51 -1.00 -14.00 -12.01
N ILE A 52 -0.58 -13.81 -10.76
CA ILE A 52 0.81 -13.52 -10.42
C ILE A 52 1.61 -14.84 -10.33
N ASN A 53 2.75 -14.90 -11.00
CA ASN A 53 3.62 -16.08 -10.93
C ASN A 53 4.38 -16.17 -9.59
N LEU A 54 4.86 -17.35 -9.23
CA LEU A 54 5.49 -17.61 -7.93
C LEU A 54 6.65 -16.64 -7.60
N SER A 55 7.54 -16.39 -8.57
CA SER A 55 8.68 -15.50 -8.37
C SER A 55 8.23 -14.07 -8.03
N ARG A 56 7.25 -13.54 -8.78
CA ARG A 56 6.66 -12.22 -8.50
C ARG A 56 5.88 -12.21 -7.19
N SER A 57 5.21 -13.29 -6.82
CA SER A 57 4.53 -13.42 -5.52
C SER A 57 5.50 -13.33 -4.34
N ILE A 58 6.67 -13.97 -4.44
CA ILE A 58 7.70 -13.89 -3.40
C ILE A 58 8.22 -12.45 -3.29
N LYS A 59 8.55 -11.80 -4.42
CA LYS A 59 8.96 -10.39 -4.45
C LYS A 59 7.89 -9.48 -3.83
N TYR A 60 6.62 -9.69 -4.16
CA TYR A 60 5.49 -8.97 -3.58
C TYR A 60 5.43 -9.15 -2.06
N GLY A 61 5.52 -10.38 -1.56
CA GLY A 61 5.51 -10.67 -0.13
C GLY A 61 6.60 -9.92 0.64
N PHE A 62 7.85 -9.95 0.15
CA PHE A 62 8.93 -9.16 0.74
C PHE A 62 8.71 -7.65 0.61
N GLY A 63 8.11 -7.19 -0.50
CA GLY A 63 7.70 -5.80 -0.66
C GLY A 63 6.70 -5.34 0.41
N CYS A 64 5.75 -6.21 0.77
CA CYS A 64 4.79 -5.93 1.84
C CYS A 64 5.47 -5.82 3.21
N LEU A 65 6.37 -6.77 3.53
CA LEU A 65 7.17 -6.74 4.76
C LEU A 65 8.03 -5.48 4.86
N ASN A 66 8.72 -5.11 3.77
CA ASN A 66 9.53 -3.90 3.72
C ASN A 66 8.68 -2.63 3.93
N THR A 67 7.48 -2.58 3.33
CA THR A 67 6.54 -1.47 3.53
C THR A 67 6.13 -1.35 4.99
N ALA A 68 5.76 -2.46 5.64
CA ALA A 68 5.37 -2.47 7.05
C ALA A 68 6.52 -2.07 7.99
N LEU A 69 7.74 -2.57 7.74
CA LEU A 69 8.92 -2.19 8.49
C LEU A 69 9.23 -0.69 8.34
N THR A 70 9.18 -0.19 7.11
CA THR A 70 9.41 1.23 6.79
C THR A 70 8.38 2.11 7.49
N PHE A 71 7.10 1.71 7.49
CA PHE A 71 6.04 2.39 8.23
C PHE A 71 6.37 2.48 9.71
N ARG A 72 6.73 1.35 10.33
CA ARG A 72 7.02 1.28 11.77
C ARG A 72 8.21 2.14 12.15
N LEU A 73 9.31 2.03 11.41
CA LEU A 73 10.53 2.81 11.64
C LEU A 73 10.29 4.31 11.43
N ALA A 74 9.53 4.69 10.40
CA ALA A 74 9.14 6.08 10.16
C ALA A 74 8.25 6.61 11.29
N LYS A 75 7.29 5.81 11.78
CA LYS A 75 6.42 6.21 12.91
C LYS A 75 7.20 6.41 14.20
N MET A 76 8.25 5.61 14.41
CA MET A 76 9.20 5.74 15.51
C MET A 76 10.21 6.89 15.32
N LYS A 77 10.11 7.65 14.23
CA LYS A 77 11.03 8.74 13.87
C LYS A 77 12.49 8.30 13.70
N LEU A 78 12.74 7.00 13.46
CA LEU A 78 14.08 6.45 13.26
C LEU A 78 14.60 6.69 11.83
N ILE A 79 13.69 6.76 10.87
CA ILE A 79 14.02 7.01 9.46
C ILE A 79 13.10 8.09 8.87
N LYS A 80 13.61 8.83 7.90
CA LYS A 80 12.79 9.67 7.01
C LYS A 80 12.56 8.91 5.71
N ASN A 81 11.30 8.73 5.31
CA ASN A 81 10.96 8.01 4.09
C ASN A 81 9.90 8.77 3.28
N ARG A 82 10.05 8.80 1.95
CA ARG A 82 9.14 9.49 1.03
C ARG A 82 7.75 8.85 0.95
N LEU A 83 7.64 7.57 1.29
CA LEU A 83 6.35 6.87 1.39
C LEU A 83 5.55 7.34 2.62
N PHE A 84 6.22 7.77 3.69
CA PHE A 84 5.60 8.16 4.96
C PHE A 84 6.14 9.53 5.42
N PRO A 85 5.71 10.62 4.75
CA PRO A 85 6.16 11.97 5.10
C PRO A 85 5.71 12.34 6.51
N VAL A 86 6.57 13.06 7.24
CA VAL A 86 6.21 13.65 8.53
C VAL A 86 5.13 14.68 8.27
N GLN A 87 4.00 14.55 8.97
CA GLN A 87 2.93 15.53 8.94
C GLN A 87 3.41 16.73 9.78
N GLU A 88 3.57 17.89 9.16
CA GLU A 88 3.79 19.17 9.84
C GLU A 88 2.53 19.61 10.58
#